data_AF-A0A7J8SB67-F1
#
_entry.id   AF-A0A7J8SB67-F1
#
_cell.length_a   1.000
_cell.length_b   1.000
_cell.length_c   1.000
_cell.angle_alpha   90.00
_cell.angle_beta   90.00
_cell.angle_gamma   90.00
#
_symmetry.space_group_name_H-M   'P 1'
#
loop_
_entity.id
_entity.type
_entity.pdbx_description
1 polymer ?
#
loop_
_entity_poly.entity_id
_entity_poly.type
_entity_poly.pdbx_seq_one_letter_code
_entity_poly.pdbx_strand_id
1 'polypeptide(L)'
;KLLQLAVADYEFRQSIYRKELEEVIRWSKNKGMSDMGFGRDKTTYCYFAIASSIPLPYDSEVRMIITKSAVVITVADDFYDTEASFDELTTLTKAIARWDAEGLSGHSKTIFNALNDLVSEFVAKVRHQHGIDITYVLQQIWYETFNSWFVEAEAKWSMGGFVPSMEEYLGNGAVSIALHTIVLPASYLLNPSLADYKIRAGEYQTVTKLAMLIPRLLNDIQSFQKEEQEGKLNYVLLYMRENPGTDIQDSTAYVREIIYKNWGEFLQHVLMDGLAEELPKSCKFLHLSCVKVFQMFFHSSNRYDSNTDMLQDIQKAIYIPLNIRSN
;
A
#
# COMPACT_ATOMS: atom_id res chain seq x y z
N LYS A 1 -31.37 -13.24 -18.91
CA LYS A 1 -31.32 -11.79 -18.59
C LYS A 1 -30.21 -11.47 -17.58
N LEU A 2 -30.27 -11.92 -16.31
CA LEU A 2 -29.20 -11.64 -15.33
C LEU A 2 -27.83 -12.19 -15.74
N LEU A 3 -27.78 -13.43 -16.22
CA LEU A 3 -26.53 -14.05 -16.69
C LEU A 3 -25.90 -13.28 -17.86
N GLN A 4 -26.72 -12.90 -18.85
CA GLN A 4 -26.26 -12.10 -19.99
C GLN A 4 -25.75 -10.72 -19.56
N LEU A 5 -26.44 -10.07 -18.61
CA LEU A 5 -25.99 -8.80 -18.04
C LEU A 5 -24.66 -8.95 -17.30
N ALA A 6 -24.49 -10.01 -16.51
CA ALA A 6 -23.26 -10.28 -15.79
C ALA A 6 -22.08 -10.52 -16.74
N VAL A 7 -22.28 -11.25 -17.84
CA VAL A 7 -21.26 -11.45 -18.88
C VAL A 7 -20.89 -10.12 -19.53
N ALA A 8 -21.89 -9.34 -19.97
CA ALA A 8 -21.65 -8.06 -20.63
C ALA A 8 -20.93 -7.06 -19.71
N ASP A 9 -21.32 -6.98 -18.43
CA ASP A 9 -20.65 -6.14 -17.43
C ASP A 9 -19.20 -6.60 -17.19
N TYR A 10 -18.96 -7.91 -17.11
CA TYR A 10 -17.61 -8.46 -16.95
C TYR A 10 -16.69 -8.12 -18.14
N GLU A 11 -17.17 -8.32 -19.37
CA GLU A 11 -16.42 -8.00 -20.59
C GLU A 11 -16.17 -6.49 -20.73
N PHE A 12 -17.16 -5.67 -20.37
CA PHE A 12 -17.01 -4.23 -20.33
C PHE A 12 -15.90 -3.80 -19.35
N ARG A 13 -15.89 -4.35 -18.13
CA ARG A 13 -14.84 -4.09 -17.14
C ARG A 13 -13.48 -4.56 -17.61
N GLN A 14 -13.36 -5.74 -18.21
CA GLN A 14 -12.10 -6.21 -18.82
C GLN A 14 -11.56 -5.22 -19.87
N SER A 15 -12.44 -4.59 -20.65
CA SER A 15 -12.02 -3.59 -21.63
C SER A 15 -11.44 -2.33 -20.99
N ILE A 16 -12.01 -1.89 -19.86
CA ILE A 16 -11.48 -0.77 -19.07
C ILE A 16 -10.15 -1.18 -18.44
N TYR A 17 -10.10 -2.36 -17.82
CA TYR A 17 -8.92 -2.82 -17.10
C TYR A 17 -7.69 -2.97 -17.99
N ARG A 18 -7.87 -3.44 -19.23
CA ARG A 18 -6.76 -3.51 -20.21
C ARG A 18 -6.20 -2.13 -20.55
N LYS A 19 -7.06 -1.14 -20.80
CA LYS A 19 -6.64 0.23 -21.14
C LYS A 19 -5.91 0.91 -19.98
N GLU A 20 -6.46 0.77 -18.78
CA GLU A 20 -5.84 1.31 -17.56
C GLU A 20 -4.49 0.63 -17.30
N LEU A 21 -4.40 -0.71 -17.39
CA LEU A 21 -3.14 -1.42 -17.22
C LEU A 21 -2.08 -0.99 -18.24
N GLU A 22 -2.44 -0.85 -19.52
CA GLU A 22 -1.53 -0.35 -20.56
C GLU A 22 -1.02 1.07 -20.24
N GLU A 23 -1.87 1.93 -19.68
CA GLU A 23 -1.47 3.26 -19.22
C GLU A 23 -0.51 3.19 -18.03
N VAL A 24 -0.80 2.38 -17.02
CA VAL A 24 0.08 2.23 -15.84
C VAL A 24 1.44 1.67 -16.25
N ILE A 25 1.49 0.63 -17.10
CA ILE A 25 2.74 0.04 -17.59
C ILE A 25 3.57 1.10 -18.33
N ARG A 26 2.94 1.84 -19.23
CA ARG A 26 3.61 2.93 -19.97
C ARG A 26 4.10 4.02 -19.04
N TRP A 27 3.30 4.41 -18.04
CA TRP A 27 3.70 5.39 -17.03
C TRP A 27 4.90 4.88 -16.21
N SER A 28 4.84 3.65 -15.71
CA SER A 28 5.89 3.02 -14.90
C SER A 28 7.23 3.02 -15.66
N LYS A 29 7.19 2.58 -16.92
CA LYS A 29 8.36 2.62 -17.82
C LYS A 29 8.88 4.04 -18.07
N ASN A 30 8.00 4.99 -18.38
CA ASN A 30 8.40 6.37 -18.64
C ASN A 30 9.03 7.06 -17.42
N LYS A 31 8.64 6.64 -16.22
CA LYS A 31 9.22 7.13 -14.96
C LYS A 31 10.46 6.35 -14.51
N GLY A 32 10.86 5.31 -15.26
CA GLY A 32 11.98 4.44 -14.90
C GLY A 32 11.69 3.49 -13.73
N MET A 33 10.42 3.33 -13.32
CA MET A 33 10.03 2.48 -12.19
C MET A 33 10.16 0.99 -12.52
N SER A 34 9.87 0.59 -13.77
CA SER A 34 10.04 -0.80 -14.22
C SER A 34 11.48 -1.18 -14.55
N ASP A 35 12.36 -0.18 -14.71
CA ASP A 35 13.70 -0.34 -15.28
C ASP A 35 14.80 0.01 -14.26
N MET A 36 14.51 -0.15 -12.97
CA MET A 36 15.43 0.16 -11.87
C MET A 36 16.65 -0.76 -11.81
N GLY A 37 16.58 -1.96 -12.42
CA GLY A 37 17.67 -2.94 -12.35
C GLY A 37 17.81 -3.66 -11.00
N PHE A 38 16.94 -3.32 -10.04
CA PHE A 38 16.79 -3.96 -8.74
C PHE A 38 15.32 -3.99 -8.34
N GLY A 39 15.01 -4.69 -7.25
CA GLY A 39 13.64 -4.85 -6.77
C GLY A 39 12.77 -5.62 -7.76
N ARG A 40 11.45 -5.58 -7.52
CA ARG A 40 10.48 -6.37 -8.29
C ARG A 40 9.60 -5.45 -9.14
N ASP A 41 9.50 -5.72 -10.44
CA ASP A 41 8.42 -5.12 -11.24
C ASP A 41 7.08 -5.79 -10.89
N LYS A 42 6.36 -5.14 -9.98
CA LYS A 42 5.01 -5.55 -9.56
C LYS A 42 3.93 -4.65 -10.16
N THR A 43 4.21 -3.91 -11.22
CA THR A 43 3.24 -2.97 -11.85
C THR A 43 1.91 -3.63 -12.17
N THR A 44 1.95 -4.80 -12.82
CA THR A 44 0.73 -5.56 -13.17
C THR A 44 0.03 -6.14 -11.93
N TYR A 45 0.79 -6.55 -10.92
CA TYR A 45 0.27 -7.11 -9.67
C TYR A 45 -0.46 -6.03 -8.86
N CYS A 46 0.15 -4.86 -8.71
CA CYS A 46 -0.46 -3.68 -8.11
C CYS A 46 -1.77 -3.34 -8.82
N TYR A 47 -1.74 -3.18 -10.15
CA TYR A 47 -2.95 -2.81 -10.88
C TYR A 47 -4.07 -3.84 -10.70
N PHE A 48 -3.77 -5.13 -10.87
CA PHE A 48 -4.76 -6.20 -10.71
C PHE A 48 -5.38 -6.21 -9.31
N ALA A 49 -4.57 -6.05 -8.26
CA ALA A 49 -5.06 -6.08 -6.89
C ALA A 49 -6.04 -4.94 -6.61
N ILE A 50 -5.74 -3.76 -7.12
CA ILE A 50 -6.58 -2.58 -6.98
C ILE A 50 -7.86 -2.71 -7.83
N ALA A 51 -7.73 -3.15 -9.09
CA ALA A 51 -8.87 -3.35 -9.98
C ALA A 51 -9.86 -4.40 -9.46
N SER A 52 -9.36 -5.50 -8.88
CA SER A 52 -10.18 -6.54 -8.27
C SER A 52 -10.87 -6.10 -6.96
N SER A 53 -10.25 -5.18 -6.22
CA SER A 53 -10.77 -4.70 -4.93
C SER A 53 -11.65 -3.45 -5.03
N ILE A 54 -11.55 -2.68 -6.12
CA ILE A 54 -12.36 -1.48 -6.42
C ILE A 54 -13.04 -1.69 -7.78
N PRO A 55 -14.10 -2.52 -7.83
CA PRO A 55 -14.54 -3.07 -9.10
C PRO A 55 -15.40 -2.12 -9.95
N LEU A 56 -15.78 -0.92 -9.49
CA LEU A 56 -16.75 -0.07 -10.20
C LEU A 56 -16.12 0.75 -11.34
N PRO A 57 -16.72 0.81 -12.54
CA PRO A 57 -16.13 1.46 -13.71
C PRO A 57 -15.90 2.98 -13.53
N TYR A 58 -16.62 3.62 -12.61
CA TYR A 58 -16.54 5.06 -12.33
C TYR A 58 -15.28 5.48 -11.54
N ASP A 59 -14.56 4.54 -10.95
CA ASP A 59 -13.40 4.81 -10.09
C ASP A 59 -12.06 4.74 -10.84
N SER A 60 -12.05 5.00 -12.16
CA SER A 60 -10.84 4.90 -12.98
C SER A 60 -9.70 5.76 -12.44
N GLU A 61 -9.96 7.04 -12.14
CA GLU A 61 -8.95 7.94 -11.59
C GLU A 61 -8.41 7.46 -10.24
N VAL A 62 -9.30 6.95 -9.38
CA VAL A 62 -8.97 6.38 -8.07
C VAL A 62 -8.06 5.16 -8.23
N ARG A 63 -8.44 4.21 -9.10
CA ARG A 63 -7.61 3.03 -9.39
C ARG A 63 -6.25 3.40 -9.94
N MET A 64 -6.19 4.37 -10.86
CA MET A 64 -4.94 4.80 -11.48
C MET A 64 -4.00 5.43 -10.47
N ILE A 65 -4.48 6.36 -9.62
CA ILE A 65 -3.64 6.99 -8.60
C ILE A 65 -3.18 5.98 -7.55
N ILE A 66 -4.09 5.16 -7.04
CA ILE A 66 -3.73 4.12 -6.06
C ILE A 66 -2.68 3.18 -6.64
N THR A 67 -2.83 2.76 -7.90
CA THR A 67 -1.87 1.86 -8.54
C THR A 67 -0.51 2.54 -8.72
N LYS A 68 -0.47 3.78 -9.22
CA LYS A 68 0.79 4.53 -9.36
C LYS A 68 1.48 4.73 -8.02
N SER A 69 0.74 5.07 -6.96
CA SER A 69 1.28 5.16 -5.60
C SER A 69 1.84 3.82 -5.12
N ALA A 70 1.12 2.72 -5.31
CA ALA A 70 1.57 1.38 -4.93
C ALA A 70 2.86 0.95 -5.65
N VAL A 71 3.03 1.35 -6.94
CA VAL A 71 4.26 1.11 -7.69
C VAL A 71 5.43 1.91 -7.12
N VAL A 72 5.25 3.22 -6.85
CA VAL A 72 6.30 4.05 -6.22
C VAL A 72 6.68 3.49 -4.85
N ILE A 73 5.68 3.11 -4.04
CA ILE A 73 5.87 2.51 -2.73
C ILE A 73 6.70 1.23 -2.83
N THR A 74 6.33 0.31 -3.73
CA THR A 74 7.05 -0.97 -3.87
C THR A 74 8.50 -0.77 -4.28
N VAL A 75 8.76 0.15 -5.23
CA VAL A 75 10.11 0.42 -5.71
C VAL A 75 10.95 1.12 -4.64
N ALA A 76 10.36 2.06 -3.90
CA ALA A 76 11.04 2.75 -2.81
C ALA A 76 11.32 1.80 -1.64
N ASP A 77 10.35 0.99 -1.22
CA ASP A 77 10.51 -0.05 -0.20
C ASP A 77 11.66 -1.02 -0.55
N ASP A 78 11.65 -1.59 -1.76
CA ASP A 78 12.74 -2.46 -2.24
C ASP A 78 14.09 -1.71 -2.24
N PHE A 79 14.13 -0.41 -2.55
CA PHE A 79 15.35 0.41 -2.51
C PHE A 79 15.90 0.58 -1.09
N TYR A 80 15.03 0.80 -0.10
CA TYR A 80 15.42 0.89 1.32
C TYR A 80 15.88 -0.46 1.89
N ASP A 81 15.33 -1.55 1.40
CA ASP A 81 15.58 -2.88 1.95
C ASP A 81 16.82 -3.60 1.39
N THR A 82 17.18 -3.35 0.12
CA THR A 82 18.09 -4.24 -0.62
C THR A 82 19.34 -3.57 -1.21
N GLU A 83 19.20 -2.43 -1.89
CA GLU A 83 20.28 -1.92 -2.75
C GLU A 83 21.04 -0.72 -2.17
N ALA A 84 20.32 0.20 -1.53
CA ALA A 84 20.88 1.51 -1.24
C ALA A 84 21.94 1.46 -0.13
N SER A 85 22.98 2.28 -0.29
CA SER A 85 23.83 2.62 0.85
C SER A 85 23.06 3.46 1.87
N PHE A 86 23.44 3.38 3.14
CA PHE A 86 22.81 4.18 4.19
C PHE A 86 22.90 5.70 3.93
N ASP A 87 23.98 6.16 3.26
CA ASP A 87 24.13 7.55 2.82
C ASP A 87 23.12 7.94 1.74
N GLU A 88 22.84 7.05 0.78
CA GLU A 88 21.80 7.27 -0.23
C GLU A 88 20.41 7.33 0.40
N LEU A 89 20.11 6.45 1.36
CA LEU A 89 18.85 6.46 2.11
C LEU A 89 18.69 7.75 2.92
N THR A 90 19.76 8.19 3.59
CA THR A 90 19.79 9.46 4.31
C THR A 90 19.54 10.63 3.38
N THR A 91 20.16 10.63 2.20
CA THR A 91 20.07 11.71 1.23
C THR A 91 18.66 11.79 0.62
N LEU A 92 18.09 10.65 0.26
CA LEU A 92 16.71 10.53 -0.24
C LEU A 92 15.69 10.96 0.81
N THR A 93 15.77 10.44 2.04
CA THR A 93 14.85 10.80 3.12
C THR A 93 14.87 12.31 3.40
N LYS A 94 16.06 12.92 3.45
CA LYS A 94 16.20 14.37 3.59
C LYS A 94 15.62 15.14 2.40
N ALA A 95 15.76 14.62 1.18
CA ALA A 95 15.20 15.23 -0.03
C ALA A 95 13.67 15.22 -0.01
N ILE A 96 13.07 14.12 0.44
CA ILE A 96 11.63 14.01 0.64
C ILE A 96 11.15 14.98 1.73
N ALA A 97 11.88 15.08 2.86
CA ALA A 97 11.54 15.98 3.97
C ALA A 97 11.45 17.45 3.55
N ARG A 98 12.40 17.91 2.73
CA ARG A 98 12.42 19.28 2.18
C ARG A 98 11.62 19.43 0.89
N TRP A 99 11.17 18.32 0.31
CA TRP A 99 10.57 18.20 -1.02
C TRP A 99 11.41 18.85 -2.15
N ASP A 100 12.71 18.55 -2.19
CA ASP A 100 13.66 19.06 -3.18
C ASP A 100 14.68 17.99 -3.60
N ALA A 101 14.84 17.82 -4.91
CA ALA A 101 15.74 16.85 -5.54
C ALA A 101 17.24 17.21 -5.44
N GLU A 102 17.60 18.37 -4.89
CA GLU A 102 18.99 18.78 -4.72
C GLU A 102 19.84 17.67 -4.08
N GLY A 103 21.01 17.38 -4.66
CA GLY A 103 21.92 16.33 -4.16
C GLY A 103 21.53 14.89 -4.50
N LEU A 104 20.36 14.64 -5.09
CA LEU A 104 19.99 13.29 -5.54
C LEU A 104 20.65 12.93 -6.87
N SER A 105 21.01 11.65 -6.99
CA SER A 105 21.49 11.03 -8.22
C SER A 105 20.97 9.59 -8.34
N GLY A 106 21.23 8.93 -9.47
CA GLY A 106 20.88 7.51 -9.68
C GLY A 106 19.42 7.19 -9.37
N HIS A 107 19.21 6.05 -8.69
CA HIS A 107 17.90 5.53 -8.34
C HIS A 107 17.11 6.46 -7.41
N SER A 108 17.76 7.07 -6.41
CA SER A 108 17.11 8.03 -5.50
C SER A 108 16.49 9.20 -6.23
N LYS A 109 17.17 9.73 -7.27
CA LYS A 109 16.63 10.81 -8.10
C LYS A 109 15.43 10.35 -8.93
N THR A 110 15.50 9.14 -9.49
CA THR A 110 14.41 8.56 -10.26
C THR A 110 13.15 8.36 -9.40
N ILE A 111 13.30 7.81 -8.19
CA ILE A 111 12.21 7.65 -7.21
C ILE A 111 11.61 9.01 -6.85
N PHE A 112 12.44 9.98 -6.46
CA PHE A 112 11.96 11.32 -6.09
C PHE A 112 11.20 12.00 -7.24
N ASN A 113 11.72 11.98 -8.46
CA ASN A 113 11.07 12.61 -9.61
C ASN A 113 9.71 11.98 -9.91
N ALA A 114 9.62 10.64 -9.89
CA ALA A 114 8.36 9.94 -10.12
C ALA A 114 7.33 10.26 -9.05
N LEU A 115 7.75 10.32 -7.78
CA LEU A 115 6.90 10.73 -6.67
C LEU A 115 6.44 12.19 -6.79
N ASN A 116 7.36 13.12 -7.09
CA ASN A 116 7.03 14.53 -7.24
C ASN A 116 6.01 14.76 -8.37
N ASP A 117 6.17 14.07 -9.49
CA ASP A 117 5.24 14.14 -10.61
C ASP A 117 3.87 13.53 -10.24
N LEU A 118 3.86 12.43 -9.50
CA LEU A 118 2.62 11.79 -9.01
C LEU A 118 1.86 12.70 -8.04
N VAL A 119 2.56 13.32 -7.09
CA VAL A 119 1.96 14.30 -6.16
C VAL A 119 1.43 15.51 -6.93
N SER A 120 2.19 16.02 -7.90
CA SER A 120 1.76 17.16 -8.72
C SER A 120 0.50 16.84 -9.55
N GLU A 121 0.46 15.65 -10.18
CA GLU A 121 -0.72 15.15 -10.90
C GLU A 121 -1.93 15.11 -9.97
N PHE A 122 -1.73 14.61 -8.76
CA PHE A 122 -2.82 14.40 -7.82
C PHE A 122 -3.34 15.71 -7.21
N VAL A 123 -2.44 16.63 -6.81
CA VAL A 123 -2.82 18.00 -6.38
C VAL A 123 -3.64 18.69 -7.47
N ALA A 124 -3.22 18.60 -8.73
CA ALA A 124 -3.95 19.21 -9.83
C ALA A 124 -5.39 18.66 -9.96
N LYS A 125 -5.58 17.35 -9.80
CA LYS A 125 -6.91 16.71 -9.82
C LYS A 125 -7.78 17.17 -8.66
N VAL A 126 -7.26 17.20 -7.43
CA VAL A 126 -8.02 17.65 -6.25
C VAL A 126 -8.37 19.12 -6.35
N ARG A 127 -7.43 19.95 -6.80
CA ARG A 127 -7.69 21.38 -7.03
C ARG A 127 -8.76 21.60 -8.09
N HIS A 128 -8.77 20.80 -9.16
CA HIS A 128 -9.81 20.87 -10.18
C HIS A 128 -11.19 20.44 -9.65
N GLN A 129 -11.26 19.39 -8.83
CA GLN A 129 -12.53 18.85 -8.31
C GLN A 129 -13.12 19.67 -7.15
N HIS A 130 -12.28 20.11 -6.22
CA HIS A 130 -12.71 20.69 -4.94
C HIS A 130 -12.21 22.11 -4.69
N GLY A 131 -11.32 22.65 -5.54
CA GLY A 131 -10.78 24.00 -5.39
C GLY A 131 -9.78 24.17 -4.24
N ILE A 132 -9.36 23.08 -3.60
CA ILE A 132 -8.42 23.08 -2.47
C ILE A 132 -7.00 22.67 -2.89
N ASP A 133 -6.01 23.12 -2.13
CA ASP A 133 -4.62 22.68 -2.26
C ASP A 133 -4.26 21.72 -1.12
N ILE A 134 -3.88 20.50 -1.47
CA ILE A 134 -3.49 19.45 -0.54
C ILE A 134 -1.99 19.12 -0.62
N THR A 135 -1.19 19.94 -1.32
CA THR A 135 0.24 19.69 -1.54
C THR A 135 0.96 19.35 -0.24
N TYR A 136 0.82 20.20 0.78
CA TYR A 136 1.47 19.98 2.07
C TYR A 136 1.04 18.67 2.73
N VAL A 137 -0.25 18.33 2.70
CA VAL A 137 -0.77 17.08 3.29
C VAL A 137 -0.13 15.87 2.62
N LEU A 138 -0.03 15.88 1.28
CA LEU A 138 0.58 14.77 0.55
C LEU A 138 2.07 14.65 0.81
N GLN A 139 2.79 15.77 0.82
CA GLN A 139 4.22 15.78 1.12
C GLN A 139 4.51 15.23 2.51
N GLN A 140 3.69 15.58 3.51
CA GLN A 140 3.85 15.07 4.88
C GLN A 140 3.54 13.57 4.98
N ILE A 141 2.47 13.08 4.35
CA ILE A 141 2.13 11.65 4.35
C ILE A 141 3.23 10.82 3.66
N TRP A 142 3.73 11.28 2.51
CA TRP A 142 4.84 10.60 1.84
C TRP A 142 6.13 10.66 2.66
N TYR A 143 6.44 11.81 3.27
CA TYR A 143 7.59 11.92 4.17
C TYR A 143 7.49 10.96 5.36
N GLU A 144 6.32 10.86 5.99
CA GLU A 144 6.09 9.92 7.10
C GLU A 144 6.42 8.47 6.70
N THR A 145 6.00 8.07 5.50
CA THR A 145 6.29 6.74 4.95
C THR A 145 7.79 6.54 4.72
N PHE A 146 8.45 7.45 3.98
CA PHE A 146 9.89 7.33 3.71
C PHE A 146 10.73 7.38 4.99
N ASN A 147 10.32 8.19 5.96
CA ASN A 147 10.96 8.25 7.27
C ASN A 147 10.79 6.94 8.03
N SER A 148 9.64 6.27 7.94
CA SER A 148 9.45 4.98 8.61
C SER A 148 10.36 3.87 8.05
N TRP A 149 10.58 3.83 6.73
CA TRP A 149 11.57 2.94 6.12
C TRP A 149 13.00 3.32 6.52
N PHE A 150 13.28 4.61 6.63
CA PHE A 150 14.58 5.08 7.11
C PHE A 150 14.86 4.64 8.55
N VAL A 151 13.87 4.72 9.45
CA VAL A 151 13.99 4.26 10.84
C VAL A 151 14.24 2.74 10.91
N GLU A 152 13.58 1.95 10.07
CA GLU A 152 13.84 0.50 9.96
C GLU A 152 15.27 0.21 9.49
N ALA A 153 15.76 0.96 8.50
CA ALA A 153 17.14 0.90 8.08
C ALA A 153 18.10 1.34 9.20
N GLU A 154 17.83 2.44 9.93
CA GLU A 154 18.67 2.87 11.05
C GLU A 154 18.82 1.78 12.12
N ALA A 155 17.72 1.10 12.48
CA ALA A 155 17.77 0.00 13.42
C ALA A 155 18.71 -1.13 12.95
N LYS A 156 18.60 -1.53 11.67
CA LYS A 156 19.45 -2.56 11.06
C LYS A 156 20.92 -2.15 10.95
N TRP A 157 21.22 -0.89 10.66
CA TRP A 157 22.59 -0.38 10.49
C TRP A 157 23.24 0.14 11.78
N SER A 158 22.48 0.26 12.88
CA SER A 158 22.99 0.72 14.17
C SER A 158 24.11 -0.17 14.72
N MET A 159 25.19 0.43 15.21
CA MET A 159 26.28 -0.30 15.87
C MET A 159 25.76 -0.98 17.13
N GLY A 160 25.62 -2.31 17.09
CA GLY A 160 25.11 -3.12 18.20
C GLY A 160 23.72 -3.73 17.97
N GLY A 161 23.05 -3.41 16.84
CA GLY A 161 21.78 -4.01 16.45
C GLY A 161 20.64 -3.65 17.39
N PHE A 162 20.15 -2.41 17.31
CA PHE A 162 18.96 -1.98 18.06
C PHE A 162 17.80 -2.94 17.76
N VAL A 163 17.25 -3.52 18.83
CA VAL A 163 16.07 -4.38 18.77
C VAL A 163 14.92 -3.55 19.33
N PRO A 164 13.92 -3.18 18.51
CA PRO A 164 12.76 -2.47 19.01
C PRO A 164 11.94 -3.38 19.91
N SER A 165 11.26 -2.79 20.89
CA SER A 165 10.13 -3.47 21.55
C SER A 165 9.00 -3.71 20.56
N MET A 166 8.09 -4.64 20.89
CA MET A 166 6.88 -4.88 20.09
C MET A 166 6.04 -3.62 19.84
N GLU A 167 5.96 -2.71 20.81
CA GLU A 167 5.21 -1.45 20.67
C GLU A 167 5.91 -0.47 19.71
N GLU A 168 7.22 -0.27 19.88
CA GLU A 168 8.02 0.58 18.98
C GLU A 168 7.99 0.05 17.55
N TYR A 169 8.11 -1.28 17.38
CA TYR A 169 8.03 -1.92 16.08
C TYR A 169 6.68 -1.66 15.42
N LEU A 170 5.55 -1.87 16.12
CA LEU A 170 4.24 -1.62 15.50
C LEU A 170 3.97 -0.15 15.22
N GLY A 171 4.44 0.75 16.08
CA GLY A 171 4.31 2.19 15.87
C GLY A 171 4.88 2.62 14.52
N ASN A 172 6.08 2.14 14.19
CA ASN A 172 6.71 2.42 12.91
C ASN A 172 6.20 1.51 11.78
N GLY A 173 6.07 0.21 12.04
CA GLY A 173 5.68 -0.80 11.07
C GLY A 173 4.29 -0.59 10.47
N ALA A 174 3.35 -0.06 11.26
CA ALA A 174 2.04 0.34 10.73
C ALA A 174 2.16 1.47 9.70
N VAL A 175 3.13 2.38 9.84
CA VAL A 175 3.41 3.43 8.86
C VAL A 175 4.13 2.85 7.63
N SER A 176 5.12 1.99 7.83
CA SER A 176 5.97 1.46 6.75
C SER A 176 5.23 0.57 5.75
N ILE A 177 4.10 -0.03 6.14
CA ILE A 177 3.22 -0.74 5.20
C ILE A 177 2.54 0.20 4.17
N ALA A 178 2.63 1.52 4.37
CA ALA A 178 2.24 2.59 3.44
C ALA A 178 0.77 2.60 2.98
N LEU A 179 -0.14 1.91 3.68
CA LEU A 179 -1.56 1.91 3.27
C LEU A 179 -2.19 3.31 3.37
N HIS A 180 -1.87 4.07 4.42
CA HIS A 180 -2.38 5.43 4.61
C HIS A 180 -1.97 6.37 3.47
N THR A 181 -0.75 6.21 2.97
CA THR A 181 -0.13 6.87 1.81
C THR A 181 -0.88 6.64 0.51
N ILE A 182 -1.64 5.55 0.43
CA ILE A 182 -2.47 5.21 -0.72
C ILE A 182 -3.90 5.71 -0.51
N VAL A 183 -4.51 5.32 0.62
CA VAL A 183 -5.96 5.45 0.81
C VAL A 183 -6.40 6.88 1.11
N LEU A 184 -5.63 7.65 1.88
CA LEU A 184 -6.01 9.02 2.26
C LEU A 184 -5.96 9.95 1.05
N PRO A 185 -4.87 9.96 0.25
CA PRO A 185 -4.85 10.58 -1.08
C PRO A 185 -6.08 10.24 -1.91
N ALA A 186 -6.28 8.98 -2.23
CA ALA A 186 -7.35 8.57 -3.13
C ALA A 186 -8.76 8.93 -2.62
N SER A 187 -8.95 9.04 -1.30
CA SER A 187 -10.20 9.47 -0.67
C SER A 187 -10.61 10.92 -1.00
N TYR A 188 -9.68 11.79 -1.39
CA TYR A 188 -10.02 13.13 -1.89
C TYR A 188 -10.72 13.10 -3.25
N LEU A 189 -10.59 12.02 -4.03
CA LEU A 189 -11.23 11.91 -5.36
C LEU A 189 -12.61 11.24 -5.32
N LEU A 190 -13.06 10.82 -4.16
CA LEU A 190 -14.35 10.15 -3.99
C LEU A 190 -15.50 11.17 -3.87
N ASN A 191 -16.73 10.67 -3.95
CA ASN A 191 -17.92 11.43 -3.60
C ASN A 191 -18.84 10.57 -2.70
N PRO A 192 -19.10 10.93 -1.42
CA PRO A 192 -18.51 12.07 -0.70
C PRO A 192 -16.98 11.98 -0.59
N SER A 193 -16.29 13.11 -0.43
CA SER A 193 -14.82 13.18 -0.45
C SER A 193 -14.23 13.52 0.91
N LEU A 194 -12.91 13.37 1.03
CA LEU A 194 -12.14 13.81 2.20
C LEU A 194 -11.88 15.34 2.25
N ALA A 195 -12.38 16.11 1.29
CA ALA A 195 -12.07 17.54 1.13
C ALA A 195 -12.47 18.40 2.36
N ASP A 196 -13.57 18.04 3.02
CA ASP A 196 -14.08 18.76 4.20
C ASP A 196 -13.39 18.33 5.51
N TYR A 197 -12.43 17.40 5.45
CA TYR A 197 -11.77 16.82 6.61
C TYR A 197 -10.34 17.33 6.75
N LYS A 198 -9.97 17.68 7.99
CA LYS A 198 -8.59 18.08 8.33
C LYS A 198 -7.75 16.84 8.58
N ILE A 199 -6.97 16.46 7.57
CA ILE A 199 -5.99 15.37 7.69
C ILE A 199 -4.64 15.95 8.11
N ARG A 200 -4.02 15.30 9.10
CA ARG A 200 -2.68 15.60 9.58
C ARG A 200 -1.92 14.30 9.68
N ALA A 201 -0.70 14.27 9.13
CA ALA A 201 0.21 13.14 9.30
C ALA A 201 0.42 12.89 10.81
N GLY A 202 0.45 11.62 11.20
CA GLY A 202 0.52 11.18 12.61
C GLY A 202 -0.80 11.23 13.38
N GLU A 203 -1.79 12.03 12.96
CA GLU A 203 -3.09 12.19 13.66
C GLU A 203 -4.23 11.54 12.86
N TYR A 204 -4.15 10.21 12.68
CA TYR A 204 -5.14 9.46 11.92
C TYR A 204 -6.34 8.99 12.76
N GLN A 205 -7.52 8.94 12.14
CA GLN A 205 -8.70 8.32 12.72
C GLN A 205 -8.52 6.81 12.89
N THR A 206 -9.27 6.21 13.80
CA THR A 206 -9.19 4.78 14.13
C THR A 206 -9.31 3.88 12.91
N VAL A 207 -10.22 4.19 11.97
CA VAL A 207 -10.38 3.42 10.73
C VAL A 207 -9.09 3.34 9.90
N THR A 208 -8.33 4.44 9.82
CA THR A 208 -7.05 4.49 9.09
C THR A 208 -5.95 3.78 9.87
N LYS A 209 -5.88 3.95 11.20
CA LYS A 209 -4.93 3.22 12.06
C LYS A 209 -5.10 1.71 11.97
N LEU A 210 -6.35 1.22 12.03
CA LEU A 210 -6.66 -0.19 11.86
C LEU A 210 -6.34 -0.68 10.44
N ALA A 211 -6.63 0.15 9.43
CA ALA A 211 -6.28 -0.15 8.05
C ALA A 211 -4.77 -0.21 7.80
N MET A 212 -3.94 0.42 8.63
CA MET A 212 -2.49 0.29 8.60
C MET A 212 -2.02 -0.97 9.34
N LEU A 213 -2.51 -1.15 10.57
CA LEU A 213 -2.10 -2.24 11.46
C LEU A 213 -2.40 -3.62 10.88
N ILE A 214 -3.61 -3.85 10.35
CA ILE A 214 -4.03 -5.17 9.88
C ILE A 214 -3.15 -5.68 8.73
N PRO A 215 -2.90 -4.90 7.65
CA PRO A 215 -1.91 -5.22 6.63
C PRO A 215 -0.51 -5.51 7.13
N ARG A 216 0.01 -4.73 8.08
CA ARG A 216 1.36 -4.95 8.65
C ARG A 216 1.45 -6.34 9.27
N LEU A 217 0.50 -6.67 10.14
CA LEU A 217 0.47 -7.97 10.82
C LEU A 217 0.24 -9.14 9.85
N LEU A 218 -0.59 -8.95 8.82
CA LEU A 218 -0.77 -9.93 7.76
C LEU A 218 0.54 -10.20 7.02
N ASN A 219 1.28 -9.15 6.67
CA ASN A 219 2.58 -9.28 6.02
C ASN A 219 3.57 -10.02 6.94
N ASP A 220 3.69 -9.63 8.21
CA ASP A 220 4.63 -10.23 9.19
C ASP A 220 4.46 -11.75 9.32
N ILE A 221 3.21 -12.23 9.36
CA ILE A 221 2.91 -13.67 9.41
C ILE A 221 3.48 -14.42 8.20
N GLN A 222 3.52 -13.76 7.04
CA GLN A 222 3.94 -14.39 5.78
C GLN A 222 5.39 -14.10 5.40
N SER A 223 6.03 -13.09 6.00
CA SER A 223 7.39 -12.67 5.67
C SER A 223 8.43 -13.08 6.72
N PHE A 224 8.03 -13.45 7.95
CA PHE A 224 8.98 -13.66 9.06
C PHE A 224 10.13 -14.61 8.74
N GLN A 225 9.88 -15.70 8.00
CA GLN A 225 10.93 -16.68 7.68
C GLN A 225 12.02 -16.09 6.78
N LYS A 226 11.60 -15.26 5.81
CA LYS A 226 12.51 -14.57 4.90
C LYS A 226 13.27 -13.48 5.66
N GLU A 227 12.57 -12.70 6.46
CA GLU A 227 13.15 -11.60 7.24
C GLU A 227 14.15 -12.12 8.28
N GLU A 228 13.87 -13.24 8.95
CA GLU A 228 14.82 -13.90 9.85
C GLU A 228 16.12 -14.28 9.15
N GLN A 229 16.04 -14.82 7.92
CA GLN A 229 17.23 -15.16 7.11
C GLN A 229 18.03 -13.92 6.70
N GLU A 230 17.36 -12.78 6.55
CA GLU A 230 17.97 -11.48 6.27
C GLU A 230 18.50 -10.78 7.54
N GLY A 231 18.35 -11.41 8.72
CA GLY A 231 18.74 -10.84 10.00
C GLY A 231 17.82 -9.72 10.50
N LYS A 232 16.60 -9.62 9.94
CA LYS A 232 15.56 -8.69 10.36
C LYS A 232 14.61 -9.34 11.37
N LEU A 233 14.02 -8.52 12.23
CA LEU A 233 12.98 -8.94 13.17
C LEU A 233 11.68 -8.26 12.80
N ASN A 234 10.61 -9.05 12.78
CA ASN A 234 9.25 -8.53 12.64
C ASN A 234 8.40 -8.89 13.86
N TYR A 235 7.14 -8.53 13.84
CA TYR A 235 6.27 -8.68 14.99
C TYR A 235 6.14 -10.12 15.50
N VAL A 236 6.15 -11.11 14.60
CA VAL A 236 6.11 -12.54 14.96
C VAL A 236 7.39 -12.94 15.70
N LEU A 237 8.56 -12.54 15.19
CA LEU A 237 9.85 -12.87 15.80
C LEU A 237 10.07 -12.10 17.13
N LEU A 238 9.61 -10.85 17.19
CA LEU A 238 9.67 -10.03 18.40
C LEU A 238 8.80 -10.62 19.51
N TYR A 239 7.57 -11.06 19.21
CA TYR A 239 6.73 -11.73 20.21
C TYR A 239 7.39 -12.98 20.78
N MET A 240 7.94 -13.84 19.92
CA MET A 240 8.62 -15.06 20.35
C MET A 240 9.83 -14.74 21.25
N ARG A 241 10.53 -13.63 20.96
CA ARG A 241 11.67 -13.16 21.77
C ARG A 241 11.26 -12.60 23.13
N GLU A 242 10.20 -11.80 23.17
CA GLU A 242 9.70 -11.16 24.40
C GLU A 242 8.93 -12.13 25.32
N ASN A 243 8.54 -13.30 24.81
CA ASN A 243 7.75 -14.31 25.53
C ASN A 243 8.48 -15.67 25.58
N PRO A 244 9.46 -15.85 26.51
CA PRO A 244 10.20 -17.10 26.63
C PRO A 244 9.30 -18.32 26.82
N GLY A 245 9.54 -19.37 26.05
CA GLY A 245 8.74 -20.61 26.08
C GLY A 245 7.64 -20.69 25.03
N THR A 246 7.44 -19.63 24.24
CA THR A 246 6.61 -19.67 23.03
C THR A 246 7.42 -20.14 21.82
N ASP A 247 6.76 -20.83 20.90
CA ASP A 247 7.34 -21.16 19.59
C ASP A 247 6.72 -20.30 18.46
N ILE A 248 7.12 -20.60 17.22
CA ILE A 248 6.63 -19.85 16.06
C ILE A 248 5.13 -20.05 15.81
N GLN A 249 4.57 -21.20 16.18
CA GLN A 249 3.15 -21.48 16.05
C GLN A 249 2.35 -20.67 17.07
N ASP A 250 2.84 -20.60 18.31
CA ASP A 250 2.25 -19.75 19.36
C ASP A 250 2.28 -18.28 18.95
N SER A 251 3.43 -17.80 18.45
CA SER A 251 3.59 -16.42 18.00
C SER A 251 2.66 -16.08 16.83
N THR A 252 2.63 -16.92 15.79
CA THR A 252 1.72 -16.70 14.65
C THR A 252 0.25 -16.80 15.05
N ALA A 253 -0.12 -17.66 16.02
CA ALA A 253 -1.47 -17.72 16.57
C ALA A 253 -1.85 -16.45 17.33
N TYR A 254 -0.93 -15.92 18.15
CA TYR A 254 -1.11 -14.65 18.86
C TYR A 254 -1.35 -13.49 17.87
N VAL A 255 -0.52 -13.37 16.84
CA VAL A 255 -0.68 -12.31 15.83
C VAL A 255 -1.99 -12.46 15.06
N ARG A 256 -2.41 -13.70 14.72
CA ARG A 256 -3.72 -13.96 14.10
C ARG A 256 -4.89 -13.53 14.99
N GLU A 257 -4.80 -13.72 16.29
CA GLU A 257 -5.83 -13.28 17.24
C GLU A 257 -5.95 -11.75 17.26
N ILE A 258 -4.81 -11.03 17.26
CA ILE A 258 -4.78 -9.57 17.14
C ILE A 258 -5.45 -9.14 15.85
N ILE A 259 -5.09 -9.74 14.71
CA ILE A 259 -5.72 -9.43 13.41
C ILE A 259 -7.23 -9.66 13.47
N TYR A 260 -7.69 -10.77 14.03
CA TYR A 260 -9.11 -11.09 14.13
C TYR A 260 -9.89 -10.04 14.94
N LYS A 261 -9.38 -9.64 16.10
CA LYS A 261 -10.00 -8.60 16.95
C LYS A 261 -10.05 -7.25 16.23
N ASN A 262 -8.92 -6.81 15.69
CA ASN A 262 -8.82 -5.52 14.98
C ASN A 262 -9.65 -5.51 13.69
N TRP A 263 -9.81 -6.65 13.01
CA TRP A 263 -10.69 -6.76 11.85
C TRP A 263 -12.17 -6.56 12.23
N GLY A 264 -12.60 -7.11 13.37
CA GLY A 264 -13.94 -6.88 13.89
C GLY A 264 -14.21 -5.40 14.15
N GLU A 265 -13.30 -4.72 14.85
CA GLU A 265 -13.37 -3.28 15.12
C GLU A 265 -13.31 -2.44 13.84
N PHE A 266 -12.43 -2.81 12.90
CA PHE A 266 -12.32 -2.14 11.61
C PHE A 266 -13.64 -2.21 10.83
N LEU A 267 -14.27 -3.38 10.79
CA LEU A 267 -15.58 -3.53 10.14
C LEU A 267 -16.69 -2.74 10.85
N GLN A 268 -16.64 -2.60 12.18
CA GLN A 268 -17.57 -1.72 12.90
C GLN A 268 -17.41 -0.28 12.43
N HIS A 269 -16.17 0.24 12.40
CA HIS A 269 -15.91 1.59 11.91
C HIS A 269 -16.36 1.78 10.46
N VAL A 270 -16.13 0.80 9.58
CA VAL A 270 -16.47 0.91 8.16
C VAL A 270 -17.97 0.83 7.92
N LEU A 271 -18.67 -0.10 8.56
CA LEU A 271 -20.05 -0.49 8.21
C LEU A 271 -21.12 0.15 9.08
N MET A 272 -20.77 0.56 10.30
CA MET A 272 -21.71 1.24 11.20
C MET A 272 -21.64 2.76 11.00
N ASP A 273 -22.79 3.40 11.15
CA ASP A 273 -22.94 4.86 11.12
C ASP A 273 -23.11 5.37 12.57
N GLY A 274 -22.70 6.61 12.85
CA GLY A 274 -22.93 7.27 14.14
C GLY A 274 -21.87 7.03 15.22
N LEU A 275 -20.70 6.52 14.84
CA LEU A 275 -19.50 6.53 15.67
C LEU A 275 -18.90 7.96 15.72
N ALA A 276 -18.11 8.26 16.75
CA ALA A 276 -17.43 9.56 16.84
C ALA A 276 -16.32 9.67 15.77
N GLU A 277 -16.13 10.86 15.20
CA GLU A 277 -15.08 11.17 14.20
C GLU A 277 -15.13 10.24 12.98
N GLU A 278 -16.17 10.35 12.16
CA GLU A 278 -16.33 9.47 10.99
C GLU A 278 -15.83 10.09 9.71
N LEU A 279 -14.88 9.41 9.04
CA LEU A 279 -14.65 9.62 7.61
C LEU A 279 -15.93 9.40 6.80
N PRO A 280 -16.07 10.04 5.62
CA PRO A 280 -17.18 9.77 4.71
C PRO A 280 -17.30 8.29 4.36
N LYS A 281 -18.53 7.81 4.19
CA LYS A 281 -18.83 6.40 3.89
C LYS A 281 -18.05 5.82 2.71
N SER A 282 -17.94 6.58 1.61
CA SER A 282 -17.11 6.25 0.44
C SER A 282 -15.63 6.04 0.82
N CYS A 283 -15.07 6.92 1.64
CA CYS A 283 -13.70 6.84 2.13
C CYS A 283 -13.51 5.59 3.01
N LYS A 284 -14.47 5.30 3.91
CA LYS A 284 -14.45 4.08 4.73
C LYS A 284 -14.49 2.80 3.88
N PHE A 285 -15.30 2.78 2.83
CA PHE A 285 -15.31 1.66 1.87
C PHE A 285 -14.00 1.54 1.09
N LEU A 286 -13.37 2.67 0.73
CA LEU A 286 -12.07 2.63 0.08
C LEU A 286 -10.99 2.04 1.02
N HIS A 287 -11.02 2.38 2.32
CA HIS A 287 -10.16 1.73 3.31
C HIS A 287 -10.38 0.23 3.33
N LEU A 288 -11.65 -0.23 3.35
CA LEU A 288 -11.96 -1.66 3.30
C LEU A 288 -11.44 -2.31 2.02
N SER A 289 -11.60 -1.68 0.86
CA SER A 289 -11.07 -2.19 -0.40
C SER A 289 -9.54 -2.31 -0.36
N CYS A 290 -8.84 -1.30 0.16
CA CYS A 290 -7.38 -1.36 0.29
C CYS A 290 -6.93 -2.44 1.28
N VAL A 291 -7.59 -2.62 2.44
CA VAL A 291 -7.22 -3.70 3.37
C VAL A 291 -7.47 -5.09 2.74
N LYS A 292 -8.53 -5.24 1.94
CA LYS A 292 -8.80 -6.49 1.20
C LYS A 292 -7.72 -6.85 0.18
N VAL A 293 -7.01 -5.88 -0.38
CA VAL A 293 -5.83 -6.12 -1.23
C VAL A 293 -4.75 -6.86 -0.43
N PHE A 294 -4.44 -6.39 0.77
CA PHE A 294 -3.45 -7.04 1.63
C PHE A 294 -3.93 -8.41 2.12
N GLN A 295 -5.23 -8.59 2.38
CA GLN A 295 -5.79 -9.92 2.64
C GLN A 295 -5.60 -10.85 1.43
N MET A 296 -5.87 -10.37 0.21
CA MET A 296 -5.63 -11.17 -1.00
C MET A 296 -4.16 -11.57 -1.14
N PHE A 297 -3.23 -10.69 -0.76
CA PHE A 297 -1.79 -10.94 -0.84
C PHE A 297 -1.27 -11.86 0.24
N PHE A 298 -1.78 -11.77 1.47
CA PHE A 298 -1.12 -12.31 2.67
C PHE A 298 -1.99 -13.23 3.55
N HIS A 299 -3.26 -13.48 3.20
CA HIS A 299 -4.13 -14.31 4.03
C HIS A 299 -3.68 -15.78 4.12
N SER A 300 -3.21 -16.36 3.01
CA SER A 300 -2.81 -17.77 2.93
C SER A 300 -1.31 -18.01 2.76
N SER A 301 -0.64 -17.13 2.02
CA SER A 301 0.78 -17.18 1.67
C SER A 301 1.24 -15.77 1.30
N ASN A 302 2.54 -15.52 1.10
CA ASN A 302 3.02 -14.28 0.49
C ASN A 302 2.88 -14.34 -1.05
N ARG A 303 1.68 -14.09 -1.56
CA ARG A 303 1.39 -14.11 -3.01
C ARG A 303 2.01 -12.92 -3.75
N TYR A 304 2.32 -11.84 -3.04
CA TYR A 304 2.90 -10.63 -3.62
C TYR A 304 4.34 -10.85 -4.04
N ASP A 305 5.14 -11.54 -3.23
CA ASP A 305 6.52 -11.89 -3.55
C ASP A 305 6.60 -12.94 -4.68
N SER A 306 5.61 -13.85 -4.78
CA SER A 306 5.55 -14.84 -5.86
C SER A 306 5.39 -14.20 -7.25
N ASN A 307 6.11 -14.76 -8.23
CA ASN A 307 5.98 -14.36 -9.63
C ASN A 307 4.91 -15.17 -10.38
N THR A 308 4.31 -16.17 -9.76
CA THR A 308 3.38 -17.10 -10.41
C THR A 308 1.99 -17.15 -9.78
N ASP A 309 1.87 -16.90 -8.47
CA ASP A 309 0.68 -17.21 -7.68
C ASP A 309 -0.56 -16.41 -8.09
N MET A 310 -0.37 -15.24 -8.70
CA MET A 310 -1.47 -14.39 -9.16
C MET A 310 -1.64 -14.38 -10.68
N LEU A 311 -0.75 -15.04 -11.44
CA LEU A 311 -0.78 -14.97 -12.90
C LEU A 311 -2.11 -15.47 -13.47
N GLN A 312 -2.64 -16.59 -12.97
CA GLN A 312 -3.93 -17.11 -13.46
C GLN A 312 -5.09 -16.18 -13.14
N ASP A 313 -5.07 -15.51 -11.98
CA ASP A 313 -6.13 -14.58 -11.59
C ASP A 313 -6.06 -13.29 -12.41
N ILE A 314 -4.85 -12.78 -12.66
CA ILE A 314 -4.59 -11.66 -13.58
C ILE A 314 -5.11 -12.01 -14.98
N GLN A 315 -4.77 -13.20 -15.49
CA GLN A 315 -5.23 -13.65 -16.80
C GLN A 315 -6.75 -13.69 -16.88
N LYS A 316 -7.41 -14.27 -15.89
CA LYS A 316 -8.89 -14.31 -15.82
C LYS A 316 -9.49 -12.91 -15.74
N ALA A 317 -9.00 -12.06 -14.84
CA ALA A 317 -9.61 -10.76 -14.60
C ALA A 317 -9.40 -9.75 -15.73
N ILE A 318 -8.32 -9.87 -16.51
CA ILE A 318 -7.93 -8.84 -17.50
C ILE A 318 -8.06 -9.33 -18.95
N TYR A 319 -7.75 -10.60 -19.23
CA TYR A 319 -7.53 -11.06 -20.60
C TYR A 319 -8.48 -12.17 -21.07
N ILE A 320 -8.89 -13.09 -20.18
CA ILE A 320 -9.70 -14.27 -20.56
C ILE A 320 -11.20 -13.92 -20.42
N PRO A 321 -11.97 -13.85 -21.51
CA PRO A 321 -13.40 -13.60 -21.44
C PRO A 321 -14.15 -14.77 -20.78
N LEU A 322 -15.35 -14.50 -20.22
CA LEU A 322 -16.18 -15.54 -19.62
C LEU A 322 -16.70 -16.52 -20.69
N ASN A 323 -16.29 -17.78 -20.61
CA ASN A 323 -16.86 -18.84 -21.44
C ASN A 323 -18.07 -19.46 -20.73
N ILE A 324 -19.25 -18.89 -21.00
CA ILE A 324 -20.50 -19.50 -20.56
C ILE A 324 -20.98 -20.42 -21.68
N ARG A 325 -20.71 -21.73 -21.53
CA ARG A 325 -21.37 -22.73 -22.39
C ARG A 325 -22.88 -22.61 -22.17
N SER A 326 -23.60 -22.26 -23.24
CA SER A 326 -25.05 -22.33 -23.30
C SER A 326 -25.45 -23.80 -23.13
N ASN A 327 -25.92 -24.18 -21.95
CA ASN A 327 -26.69 -25.41 -21.77
C ASN A 327 -28.14 -25.17 -22.18
#